data_AF-A0A2V8TKU5-F1
#
_entry.id   AF-A0A2V8TKU5-F1
#
_cell.length_a   1.000
_cell.length_b   1.000
_cell.length_c   1.000
_cell.angle_alpha   90.00
_cell.angle_beta   90.00
_cell.angle_gamma   90.00
#
_symmetry.space_group_name_H-M   'P 1'
#
loop_
_entity.id
_entity.type
_entity.pdbx_description
1 polymer ?
#
loop_
_entity_poly.entity_id
_entity_poly.type
_entity_poly.pdbx_seq_one_letter_code
_entity_poly.pdbx_strand_id
1 'polypeptide(L)'
;MVFVIPLGEFRSALAEAAHLKSATVAIVRTKINLAVPRQTGQRRLFLGVLVLSGILAALELHTSWIQAHVLSSVASRMSFHVVREPGIPAAPAIAGPFDVRLGYAQLRLAITNLQKSGFQVVAHARSSWVERVAVKAGLPPIYREKTQAGLRIEDDRGRVLYNAVTPRRVYRDYDSIPQLVVQSLLFAENREILDASTPYRNPTLEWKRLVRAVFDFGLHRIYRGHRVTGGSTVATQLEKLRHSEDGRTSSFPEKFRQMFAASLRTYINGPRSLDARKQIVCDFINSLPLAATIDQGETRGVGDGLQDWFGANFDDDNRLLAMSDKEAEAAGRFEDRALAYREVLALLLAVKKPSGYLVKDRDALDRRVDSYLDLLAQNGLISQSLRNAALRTKLSFRVPAARTHRAELSERKAADAIRARLLPVVGARDLYALDGFDLTIRTTLDQPTIEAVSRTLASLNDDRMAMKAGLFGEHLLSPGKTNGVVYSFTLYERSEGANVLRIQTDNSGQPLNFNQGTKLELGS
;
A
#
# COMPACT_ATOMS: atom_id res chain seq x y z
N MET A 1 -24.02 -21.26 29.38
CA MET A 1 -22.87 -21.95 29.99
C MET A 1 -21.60 -21.31 29.41
N VAL A 2 -21.06 -20.33 30.14
CA VAL A 2 -19.90 -19.54 29.70
C VAL A 2 -18.64 -20.36 30.00
N PHE A 3 -17.97 -20.88 28.97
CA PHE A 3 -16.66 -21.50 29.16
C PHE A 3 -15.60 -20.40 29.21
N VAL A 4 -15.21 -20.02 30.43
CA VAL A 4 -13.99 -19.25 30.69
C VAL A 4 -12.82 -20.22 30.56
N ILE A 5 -12.05 -20.12 29.48
CA ILE A 5 -10.78 -20.86 29.35
C ILE A 5 -9.71 -20.08 30.15
N PRO A 6 -9.08 -20.69 31.17
CA PRO A 6 -8.10 -20.00 32.00
C PRO A 6 -6.82 -19.70 31.22
N LEU A 7 -6.28 -18.49 31.39
CA LEU A 7 -5.05 -17.95 30.79
C LEU A 7 -3.76 -18.81 30.97
N GLY A 8 -3.83 -19.90 31.76
CA GLY A 8 -2.73 -20.84 31.96
C GLY A 8 -2.43 -21.72 30.75
N GLU A 9 -3.43 -22.13 29.97
CA GLU A 9 -3.24 -23.03 28.81
C GLU A 9 -2.62 -22.32 27.60
N PHE A 10 -2.69 -20.99 27.54
CA PHE A 10 -2.00 -20.20 26.52
C PHE A 10 -0.49 -20.09 26.80
N ARG A 11 -0.08 -20.17 28.08
CA ARG A 11 1.34 -20.22 28.47
C ARG A 11 1.99 -21.55 28.13
N SER A 12 1.28 -22.67 28.27
CA SER A 12 1.80 -24.00 27.91
C SER A 12 1.93 -24.17 26.40
N ALA A 13 0.94 -23.73 25.62
CA ALA A 13 0.99 -23.81 24.15
C ALA A 13 2.14 -22.99 23.52
N LEU A 14 2.48 -21.82 24.11
CA LEU A 14 3.60 -21.00 23.67
C LEU A 14 4.96 -21.49 24.18
N ALA A 15 5.02 -22.13 25.35
CA ALA A 15 6.24 -22.74 25.87
C ALA A 15 6.61 -24.04 25.12
N GLU A 16 5.61 -24.84 24.71
CA GLU A 16 5.83 -26.02 23.86
C GLU A 16 6.39 -25.64 22.48
N ALA A 17 5.92 -24.53 21.90
CA ALA A 17 6.45 -24.02 20.62
C ALA A 17 7.92 -23.56 20.70
N ALA A 18 8.41 -23.18 21.89
CA ALA A 18 9.81 -22.76 22.10
C ALA A 18 10.77 -23.94 22.36
N HIS A 19 10.27 -25.06 22.89
CA HIS A 19 11.06 -26.27 23.13
C HIS A 19 11.20 -27.19 21.89
N LEU A 20 10.49 -26.89 20.81
CA LEU A 20 10.49 -27.67 19.56
C LEU A 20 11.72 -27.45 18.65
N LYS A 21 12.78 -26.79 19.15
CA LYS A 21 14.06 -26.66 18.43
C LYS A 21 15.09 -27.76 18.76
N SER A 22 14.90 -28.55 19.81
CA SER A 22 15.86 -29.60 20.21
C SER A 22 15.29 -31.03 20.20
N ALA A 23 13.98 -31.22 20.02
CA ALA A 23 13.36 -32.56 20.00
C ALA A 23 13.16 -33.15 18.58
N THR A 24 13.36 -32.35 17.53
CA THR A 24 12.96 -32.70 16.15
C THR A 24 13.91 -33.69 15.46
N VAL A 25 15.05 -34.03 16.05
CA VAL A 25 15.99 -35.02 15.49
C VAL A 25 15.90 -36.40 16.18
N ALA A 26 15.20 -36.52 17.32
CA ALA A 26 15.12 -37.80 18.05
C ALA A 26 13.78 -38.55 17.88
N ILE A 27 12.73 -37.96 17.28
CA ILE A 27 11.38 -38.55 17.23
C ILE A 27 11.05 -39.23 15.88
N VAL A 28 11.99 -39.31 14.93
CA VAL A 28 11.74 -39.97 13.62
C VAL A 28 11.89 -41.50 13.66
N ARG A 29 12.14 -42.12 14.83
CA ARG A 29 12.26 -43.60 14.94
C ARG A 29 11.34 -44.27 15.97
N THR A 30 10.39 -43.55 16.56
CA THR A 30 9.44 -44.14 17.51
C THR A 30 8.12 -44.39 16.79
N LYS A 31 7.80 -45.67 16.53
CA LYS A 31 6.50 -46.12 16.03
C LYS A 31 5.40 -45.50 16.92
N ILE A 32 4.59 -44.61 16.37
CA ILE A 32 3.31 -44.24 16.95
C ILE A 32 2.42 -45.48 16.80
N ASN A 33 2.47 -46.37 17.78
CA ASN A 33 1.42 -47.37 17.96
C ASN A 33 0.17 -46.59 18.41
N LEU A 34 -0.65 -46.18 17.45
CA LEU A 34 -2.03 -45.80 17.70
C LEU A 34 -2.68 -46.98 18.43
N ALA A 35 -2.89 -46.83 19.73
CA ALA A 35 -3.46 -47.85 20.59
C ALA A 35 -4.92 -48.06 20.19
N VAL A 36 -5.14 -48.98 19.24
CA VAL A 36 -6.49 -49.44 18.88
C VAL A 36 -7.07 -50.17 20.10
N PRO A 37 -8.22 -49.75 20.64
CA PRO A 37 -8.79 -50.39 21.83
C PRO A 37 -9.04 -51.89 21.58
N ARG A 38 -8.76 -52.72 22.59
CA ARG A 38 -8.86 -54.20 22.48
C ARG A 38 -10.26 -54.75 22.75
N GLN A 39 -11.15 -53.99 23.41
CA GLN A 39 -12.54 -54.40 23.67
C GLN A 39 -13.53 -53.83 22.64
N THR A 40 -14.51 -54.63 22.23
CA THR A 40 -15.50 -54.34 21.17
C THR A 40 -16.30 -53.06 21.44
N GLY A 41 -16.62 -52.76 22.71
CA GLY A 41 -17.31 -51.53 23.11
C GLY A 41 -16.43 -50.28 23.01
N GLN A 42 -15.16 -50.38 23.40
CA GLN A 42 -14.20 -49.27 23.28
C GLN A 42 -13.82 -48.97 21.83
N ARG A 43 -13.81 -49.97 20.95
CA ARG A 43 -13.64 -49.76 19.50
C ARG A 43 -14.78 -48.97 18.87
N ARG A 44 -16.03 -49.27 19.25
CA ARG A 44 -17.21 -48.53 18.77
C ARG A 44 -17.21 -47.09 19.27
N LEU A 45 -16.84 -46.87 20.53
CA LEU A 45 -16.68 -45.53 21.10
C LEU A 45 -15.57 -44.75 20.38
N PHE A 46 -14.40 -45.35 20.20
CA PHE A 46 -13.27 -44.73 19.50
C PHE A 46 -13.62 -44.38 18.04
N LEU A 47 -14.27 -45.30 17.33
CA LEU A 47 -14.72 -45.06 15.96
C LEU A 47 -15.78 -43.94 15.92
N GLY A 48 -16.72 -43.93 16.89
CA GLY A 48 -17.72 -42.87 17.03
C GLY A 48 -17.09 -41.49 17.27
N VAL A 49 -16.08 -41.41 18.15
CA VAL A 49 -15.32 -40.16 18.40
C VAL A 49 -14.58 -39.71 17.15
N LEU A 50 -13.98 -40.64 16.40
CA LEU A 50 -13.23 -40.32 15.18
C LEU A 50 -14.16 -39.81 14.06
N VAL A 51 -15.33 -40.44 13.90
CA VAL A 51 -16.37 -39.99 12.97
C VAL A 51 -16.90 -38.62 13.38
N LEU A 52 -17.23 -38.41 14.66
CA LEU A 52 -17.71 -37.11 15.16
C LEU A 52 -16.65 -36.01 14.97
N SER A 53 -15.38 -36.31 15.26
CA SER A 53 -14.27 -35.38 15.02
C SER A 53 -14.13 -35.06 13.53
N GLY A 54 -14.31 -36.04 12.65
CA GLY A 54 -14.34 -35.85 11.21
C GLY A 54 -15.50 -34.97 10.74
N ILE A 55 -16.69 -35.15 11.30
CA ILE A 55 -17.88 -34.31 11.02
C ILE A 55 -17.64 -32.88 11.50
N LEU A 56 -17.13 -32.68 12.72
CA LEU A 56 -16.81 -31.36 13.26
C LEU A 56 -15.73 -30.66 12.44
N ALA A 57 -14.70 -31.38 12.00
CA ALA A 57 -13.68 -30.86 11.11
C ALA A 57 -14.26 -30.49 9.74
N ALA A 58 -15.17 -31.30 9.17
CA ALA A 58 -15.84 -30.99 7.91
C ALA A 58 -16.75 -29.76 8.03
N LEU A 59 -17.50 -29.64 9.13
CA LEU A 59 -18.32 -28.47 9.44
C LEU A 59 -17.46 -27.22 9.60
N GLU A 60 -16.30 -27.30 10.27
CA GLU A 60 -15.37 -26.18 10.39
C GLU A 60 -14.74 -25.81 9.04
N LEU A 61 -14.40 -26.79 8.20
CA LEU A 61 -13.89 -26.54 6.84
C LEU A 61 -14.92 -25.83 5.94
N HIS A 62 -16.21 -26.07 6.18
CA HIS A 62 -17.29 -25.41 5.44
C HIS A 62 -17.70 -24.06 6.03
N THR A 63 -17.78 -23.95 7.35
CA THR A 63 -18.34 -22.77 8.03
C THR A 63 -17.26 -21.79 8.51
N SER A 64 -16.04 -22.26 8.82
CA SER A 64 -14.96 -21.50 9.44
C SER A 64 -15.35 -20.79 10.75
N TRP A 65 -16.37 -21.31 11.44
CA TRP A 65 -16.98 -20.61 12.58
C TRP A 65 -16.05 -20.59 13.78
N ILE A 66 -15.48 -21.73 14.19
CA ILE A 66 -14.62 -21.84 15.38
C ILE A 66 -13.37 -21.00 15.17
N GLN A 67 -12.70 -21.16 14.03
CA GLN A 67 -11.49 -20.42 13.67
C GLN A 67 -11.76 -18.91 13.70
N ALA A 68 -12.86 -18.45 13.11
CA ALA A 68 -13.19 -17.03 13.08
C ALA A 68 -13.38 -16.44 14.49
N HIS A 69 -14.07 -17.14 15.39
CA HIS A 69 -14.30 -16.66 16.75
C HIS A 69 -13.01 -16.67 17.59
N VAL A 70 -12.19 -17.72 17.45
CA VAL A 70 -10.90 -17.81 18.15
C VAL A 70 -9.94 -16.72 17.66
N LEU A 71 -9.76 -16.59 16.33
CA LEU A 71 -8.89 -15.57 15.75
C LEU A 71 -9.37 -14.16 16.09
N SER A 72 -10.68 -13.90 16.02
CA SER A 72 -11.23 -12.60 16.38
C SER A 72 -11.04 -12.27 17.86
N SER A 73 -11.21 -13.26 18.76
CA SER A 73 -10.96 -13.04 20.19
C SER A 73 -9.49 -12.76 20.50
N VAL A 74 -8.56 -13.30 19.73
CA VAL A 74 -7.12 -12.99 19.88
C VAL A 74 -6.79 -11.64 19.27
N ALA A 75 -7.22 -11.41 18.01
CA ALA A 75 -6.94 -10.19 17.25
C ALA A 75 -7.51 -8.93 17.91
N SER A 76 -8.71 -9.00 18.50
CA SER A 76 -9.31 -7.86 19.24
C SER A 76 -8.51 -7.44 20.48
N ARG A 77 -7.63 -8.30 21.00
CA ARG A 77 -6.72 -7.97 22.12
C ARG A 77 -5.35 -7.46 21.64
N MET A 78 -5.09 -7.49 20.34
CA MET A 78 -3.90 -6.95 19.71
C MET A 78 -4.17 -5.49 19.35
N SER A 79 -3.84 -4.59 20.28
CA SER A 79 -4.13 -3.16 20.15
C SER A 79 -2.89 -2.30 20.32
N PHE A 80 -2.97 -1.07 19.81
CA PHE A 80 -1.96 -0.04 19.95
C PHE A 80 -2.60 1.22 20.52
N HIS A 81 -1.95 1.83 21.51
CA HIS A 81 -2.38 3.11 22.06
C HIS A 81 -1.20 4.06 22.16
N VAL A 82 -1.44 5.35 21.90
CA VAL A 82 -0.38 6.36 22.00
C VAL A 82 -0.20 6.76 23.46
N VAL A 83 1.05 6.76 23.92
CA VAL A 83 1.47 7.20 25.26
C VAL A 83 2.37 8.41 25.13
N ARG A 84 2.26 9.35 26.07
CA ARG A 84 3.08 10.58 26.13
C ARG A 84 4.24 10.37 27.11
N GLU A 85 5.23 9.62 26.69
CA GLU A 85 6.44 9.36 27.47
C GLU A 85 7.66 9.30 26.54
N PRO A 86 8.88 9.59 27.04
CA PRO A 86 10.10 9.33 26.29
C PRO A 86 10.24 7.84 26.01
N GLY A 87 10.54 7.47 24.77
CA GLY A 87 10.72 6.07 24.42
C GLY A 87 10.93 5.84 22.94
N ILE A 88 11.32 4.62 22.59
CA ILE A 88 11.36 4.14 21.21
C ILE A 88 10.21 3.13 21.07
N PRO A 89 9.41 3.18 19.99
CA PRO A 89 8.36 2.20 19.74
C PRO A 89 8.90 0.76 19.87
N ALA A 90 8.16 -0.08 20.59
CA ALA A 90 8.55 -1.47 20.83
C ALA A 90 8.50 -2.34 19.56
N ALA A 91 7.76 -1.91 18.53
CA ALA A 91 7.58 -2.68 17.30
C ALA A 91 8.94 -2.90 16.58
N PRO A 92 9.21 -4.12 16.09
CA PRO A 92 10.40 -4.41 15.31
C PRO A 92 10.33 -3.72 13.95
N ALA A 93 11.50 -3.49 13.35
CA ALA A 93 11.57 -3.11 11.95
C ALA A 93 11.19 -4.33 11.10
N ILE A 94 9.95 -4.36 10.60
CA ILE A 94 9.59 -5.25 9.50
C ILE A 94 10.18 -4.62 8.23
N ALA A 95 10.74 -5.43 7.34
CA ALA A 95 11.42 -4.97 6.14
C ALA A 95 10.74 -5.48 4.85
N GLY A 96 9.41 -5.55 4.85
CA GLY A 96 8.66 -5.85 3.63
C GLY A 96 8.66 -4.67 2.65
N PRO A 97 8.35 -4.89 1.34
CA PRO A 97 8.19 -3.81 0.36
C PRO A 97 7.21 -2.71 0.79
N PHE A 98 6.21 -3.05 1.61
CA PHE A 98 5.28 -2.10 2.21
C PHE A 98 5.98 -1.23 3.26
N ASP A 99 6.67 -1.84 4.21
CA ASP A 99 7.34 -1.15 5.32
C ASP A 99 8.48 -0.26 4.86
N VAL A 100 9.24 -0.70 3.85
CA VAL A 100 10.33 0.11 3.25
C VAL A 100 9.77 1.34 2.55
N ARG A 101 8.65 1.20 1.83
CA ARG A 101 8.02 2.29 1.08
C ARG A 101 7.44 3.35 2.00
N LEU A 102 6.78 2.92 3.08
CA LEU A 102 6.18 3.84 4.05
C LEU A 102 7.19 4.41 5.06
N GLY A 103 8.48 4.05 4.97
CA GLY A 103 9.51 4.52 5.89
C GLY A 103 9.53 3.81 7.23
N TYR A 104 8.67 2.80 7.45
CA TYR A 104 8.57 2.06 8.71
C TYR A 104 9.81 1.22 8.99
N ALA A 105 10.46 0.68 7.95
CA ALA A 105 11.73 -0.03 8.08
C ALA A 105 12.86 0.89 8.60
N GLN A 106 12.77 2.20 8.34
CA GLN A 106 13.75 3.21 8.71
C GLN A 106 13.44 3.88 10.06
N LEU A 107 12.26 3.64 10.65
CA LEU A 107 11.76 4.38 11.81
C LEU A 107 12.76 4.47 12.97
N ARG A 108 13.45 3.36 13.31
CA ARG A 108 14.44 3.35 14.41
C ARG A 108 15.67 4.19 14.10
N LEU A 109 16.15 4.13 12.86
CA LEU A 109 17.26 4.97 12.40
C LEU A 109 16.86 6.44 12.42
N ALA A 110 15.66 6.75 11.91
CA ALA A 110 15.11 8.10 11.89
C ALA A 110 15.00 8.70 13.30
N ILE A 111 14.44 7.96 14.26
CA ILE A 111 14.35 8.41 15.67
C ILE A 111 15.74 8.68 16.24
N THR A 112 16.71 7.79 16.00
CA THR A 112 18.08 7.95 16.50
C THR A 112 18.75 9.20 15.92
N ASN A 113 18.58 9.44 14.61
CA ASN A 113 19.14 10.61 13.94
C ASN A 113 18.46 11.90 14.40
N LEU A 114 17.13 11.90 14.56
CA LEU A 114 16.37 13.03 15.10
C LEU A 114 16.83 13.39 16.52
N GLN A 115 17.04 12.39 17.39
CA GLN A 115 17.56 12.63 18.73
C GLN A 115 18.97 13.24 18.72
N LYS A 116 19.85 12.79 17.82
CA LYS A 116 21.17 13.41 17.61
C LYS A 116 21.08 14.85 17.12
N SER A 117 20.01 15.20 16.41
CA SER A 117 19.71 16.58 15.98
C SER A 117 18.95 17.41 17.01
N GLY A 118 18.82 16.94 18.27
CA GLY A 118 18.20 17.68 19.37
C GLY A 118 16.68 17.52 19.49
N PHE A 119 16.05 16.68 18.67
CA PHE A 119 14.63 16.37 18.80
C PHE A 119 14.37 15.41 19.97
N GLN A 120 13.18 15.48 20.55
CA GLN A 120 12.75 14.60 21.63
C GLN A 120 11.52 13.79 21.21
N VAL A 121 11.46 12.53 21.64
CA VAL A 121 10.24 11.73 21.51
C VAL A 121 9.31 12.10 22.65
N VAL A 122 8.24 12.82 22.32
CA VAL A 122 7.21 13.26 23.28
C VAL A 122 6.05 12.28 23.40
N ALA A 123 5.85 11.43 22.39
CA ALA A 123 4.82 10.40 22.36
C ALA A 123 5.18 9.28 21.40
N HIS A 124 4.71 8.06 21.68
CA HIS A 124 4.87 6.91 20.80
C HIS A 124 3.74 5.89 20.96
N ALA A 125 3.57 5.01 19.98
CA ALA A 125 2.65 3.89 20.07
C ALA A 125 3.19 2.82 21.01
N ARG A 126 2.32 2.31 21.89
CA ARG A 126 2.56 1.18 22.79
C ARG A 126 1.61 0.04 22.47
N SER A 127 2.18 -1.12 22.15
CA SER A 127 1.44 -2.34 21.86
C SER A 127 0.87 -2.97 23.14
N SER A 128 -0.28 -3.64 23.03
CA SER A 128 -0.86 -4.45 24.10
C SER A 128 0.06 -5.61 24.51
N TRP A 129 -0.22 -6.26 25.65
CA TRP A 129 0.59 -7.41 26.08
C TRP A 129 0.53 -8.57 25.10
N VAL A 130 -0.66 -8.89 24.58
CA VAL A 130 -0.87 -9.97 23.59
C VAL A 130 -0.06 -9.70 22.32
N GLU A 131 -0.10 -8.46 21.84
CA GLU A 131 0.65 -8.04 20.66
C GLU A 131 2.15 -8.18 20.86
N ARG A 132 2.68 -7.73 22.01
CA ARG A 132 4.12 -7.89 22.32
C ARG A 132 4.55 -9.36 22.37
N VAL A 133 3.71 -10.25 22.89
CA VAL A 133 4.00 -11.69 22.94
C VAL A 133 4.01 -12.28 21.52
N ALA A 134 3.03 -11.94 20.70
CA ALA A 134 2.95 -12.39 19.31
C ALA A 134 4.15 -11.93 18.48
N VAL A 135 4.52 -10.67 18.62
CA VAL A 135 5.70 -10.09 17.96
C VAL A 135 6.99 -10.76 18.41
N LYS A 136 7.16 -11.03 19.72
CA LYS A 136 8.31 -11.80 20.23
C LYS A 136 8.35 -13.23 19.70
N ALA A 137 7.20 -13.83 19.39
CA ALA A 137 7.10 -15.15 18.75
C ALA A 137 7.37 -15.10 17.22
N GLY A 138 7.65 -13.93 16.67
CA GLY A 138 8.01 -13.72 15.27
C GLY A 138 6.84 -13.41 14.35
N LEU A 139 5.67 -13.03 14.88
CA LEU A 139 4.58 -12.49 14.05
C LEU A 139 4.82 -11.01 13.74
N PRO A 140 4.51 -10.55 12.52
CA PRO A 140 4.49 -9.12 12.24
C PRO A 140 3.37 -8.45 13.06
N PRO A 141 3.55 -7.17 13.44
CA PRO A 141 2.51 -6.35 14.02
C PRO A 141 1.14 -6.46 13.33
N ILE A 142 0.07 -6.62 14.12
CA ILE A 142 -1.29 -6.83 13.64
C ILE A 142 -2.10 -5.54 13.76
N TYR A 143 -2.16 -4.78 12.67
CA TYR A 143 -2.90 -3.52 12.59
C TYR A 143 -3.57 -3.37 11.21
N ARG A 144 -4.46 -2.37 11.08
CA ARG A 144 -5.05 -2.01 9.78
C ARG A 144 -4.00 -1.29 8.94
N GLU A 145 -3.53 -1.96 7.91
CA GLU A 145 -2.56 -1.39 6.97
C GLU A 145 -3.19 -0.29 6.11
N LYS A 146 -2.42 0.76 5.85
CA LYS A 146 -2.84 1.89 5.01
C LYS A 146 -2.66 1.55 3.54
N THR A 147 -3.62 1.92 2.71
CA THR A 147 -3.54 1.76 1.25
C THR A 147 -2.94 2.99 0.56
N GLN A 148 -2.98 4.14 1.24
CA GLN A 148 -2.49 5.42 0.77
C GLN A 148 -1.76 6.14 1.92
N ALA A 149 -0.58 6.68 1.63
CA ALA A 149 0.22 7.47 2.57
C ALA A 149 1.23 8.34 1.79
N GLY A 150 2.03 9.13 2.49
CA GLY A 150 3.12 9.88 1.88
C GLY A 150 3.57 11.06 2.73
N LEU A 151 4.46 11.87 2.17
CA LEU A 151 5.10 12.98 2.85
C LEU A 151 4.20 14.21 2.90
N ARG A 152 3.91 14.68 4.11
CA ARG A 152 3.23 15.95 4.37
C ARG A 152 4.14 16.91 5.12
N ILE A 153 4.39 18.08 4.55
CA ILE A 153 5.17 19.15 5.19
C ILE A 153 4.22 20.32 5.47
N GLU A 154 4.20 20.75 6.72
CA GLU A 154 3.37 21.83 7.23
C GLU A 154 4.22 23.03 7.69
N ASP A 155 3.64 24.22 7.58
CA ASP A 155 4.15 25.45 8.17
C ASP A 155 3.91 25.48 9.69
N ASP A 156 4.36 26.53 10.38
CA ASP A 156 4.23 26.64 11.84
C ASP A 156 2.77 26.64 12.35
N ARG A 157 1.80 26.96 11.50
CA ARG A 157 0.36 26.97 11.77
C ARG A 157 -0.37 25.75 11.23
N GLY A 158 0.33 24.76 10.67
CA GLY A 158 -0.27 23.53 10.14
C GLY A 158 -0.78 23.64 8.69
N ARG A 159 -0.50 24.73 7.98
CA ARG A 159 -0.83 24.88 6.55
C ARG A 159 0.13 24.05 5.72
N VAL A 160 -0.37 23.43 4.65
CA VAL A 160 0.42 22.51 3.83
C VAL A 160 1.38 23.29 2.94
N LEU A 161 2.69 23.05 3.13
CA LEU A 161 3.78 23.50 2.26
C LEU A 161 4.02 22.52 1.10
N TYR A 162 3.89 21.22 1.40
CA TYR A 162 4.08 20.14 0.45
C TYR A 162 3.28 18.92 0.86
N ASN A 163 2.71 18.23 -0.12
CA ASN A 163 1.95 17.01 0.11
C ASN A 163 2.19 16.05 -1.06
N ALA A 164 2.98 15.00 -0.81
CA ALA A 164 3.08 13.85 -1.68
C ALA A 164 2.21 12.73 -1.11
N VAL A 165 1.38 12.14 -1.95
CA VAL A 165 0.48 11.05 -1.56
C VAL A 165 0.57 9.98 -2.64
N THR A 166 0.84 8.73 -2.22
CA THR A 166 1.00 7.59 -3.13
C THR A 166 0.22 6.37 -2.59
N PRO A 167 -0.57 5.68 -3.45
CA PRO A 167 -1.00 6.10 -4.79
C PRO A 167 -1.78 7.40 -4.75
N ARG A 168 -1.80 8.17 -5.84
CA ARG A 168 -2.50 9.47 -5.88
C ARG A 168 -4.01 9.30 -5.97
N ARG A 169 -4.46 8.31 -6.75
CA ARG A 169 -5.87 7.99 -6.97
C ARG A 169 -6.18 6.59 -6.44
N VAL A 170 -7.12 6.53 -5.51
CA VAL A 170 -7.53 5.29 -4.85
C VAL A 170 -9.05 5.25 -4.71
N TYR A 171 -9.60 4.05 -4.75
CA TYR A 171 -10.94 3.78 -4.21
C TYR A 171 -10.89 3.87 -2.69
N ARG A 172 -11.78 4.66 -2.07
CA ARG A 172 -11.76 4.87 -0.60
C ARG A 172 -12.29 3.66 0.16
N ASP A 173 -13.27 3.01 -0.41
CA ASP A 173 -13.95 1.85 0.13
C ASP A 173 -14.39 0.92 -1.01
N TYR A 174 -14.94 -0.23 -0.65
CA TYR A 174 -15.39 -1.22 -1.64
C TYR A 174 -16.59 -0.72 -2.47
N ASP A 175 -17.50 0.04 -1.87
CA ASP A 175 -18.74 0.47 -2.53
C ASP A 175 -18.48 1.58 -3.56
N SER A 176 -17.35 2.29 -3.46
CA SER A 176 -16.87 3.25 -4.46
C SER A 176 -16.34 2.62 -5.75
N ILE A 177 -16.17 1.29 -5.79
CA ILE A 177 -15.64 0.58 -6.96
C ILE A 177 -16.82 0.18 -7.86
N PRO A 178 -16.81 0.54 -9.16
CA PRO A 178 -17.85 0.08 -10.07
C PRO A 178 -17.91 -1.45 -10.08
N GLN A 179 -19.11 -1.99 -9.93
CA GLN A 179 -19.34 -3.44 -9.76
C GLN A 179 -18.74 -4.26 -10.92
N LEU A 180 -18.74 -3.68 -12.13
CA LEU A 180 -18.12 -4.26 -13.32
C LEU A 180 -16.61 -4.51 -13.16
N VAL A 181 -15.90 -3.61 -12.48
CA VAL A 181 -14.46 -3.74 -12.18
C VAL A 181 -14.23 -4.88 -11.19
N VAL A 182 -15.03 -4.93 -10.11
CA VAL A 182 -14.95 -5.99 -9.12
C VAL A 182 -15.21 -7.35 -9.76
N GLN A 183 -16.31 -7.49 -10.49
CA GLN A 183 -16.68 -8.75 -11.14
C GLN A 183 -15.62 -9.22 -12.13
N SER A 184 -15.05 -8.31 -12.91
CA SER A 184 -13.97 -8.61 -13.87
C SER A 184 -12.70 -9.09 -13.16
N LEU A 185 -12.32 -8.43 -12.05
CA LEU A 185 -11.19 -8.87 -11.22
C LEU A 185 -11.43 -10.26 -10.63
N LEU A 186 -12.59 -10.49 -10.02
CA LEU A 186 -12.90 -11.78 -9.39
C LEU A 186 -12.97 -12.91 -10.42
N PHE A 187 -13.44 -12.61 -11.64
CA PHE A 187 -13.41 -13.54 -12.75
C PHE A 187 -11.97 -13.93 -13.15
N ALA A 188 -11.06 -12.96 -13.19
CA ALA A 188 -9.67 -13.17 -13.58
C ALA A 188 -8.78 -13.81 -12.48
N GLU A 189 -9.02 -13.48 -11.21
CA GLU A 189 -8.14 -13.84 -10.09
C GLU A 189 -8.76 -14.80 -9.05
N ASN A 190 -9.99 -14.58 -8.56
CA ASN A 190 -10.66 -15.50 -7.64
C ASN A 190 -12.19 -15.27 -7.49
N ARG A 191 -13.02 -16.16 -8.03
CA ARG A 191 -14.48 -15.99 -8.07
C ARG A 191 -15.18 -16.02 -6.70
N GLU A 192 -14.62 -16.71 -5.70
CA GLU A 192 -15.36 -17.02 -4.46
C GLU A 192 -15.08 -16.08 -3.27
N ILE A 193 -14.20 -15.07 -3.41
CA ILE A 193 -13.76 -14.29 -2.25
C ILE A 193 -14.89 -13.47 -1.60
N LEU A 194 -15.91 -13.04 -2.36
CA LEU A 194 -17.03 -12.24 -1.85
C LEU A 194 -18.32 -13.04 -1.64
N ASP A 195 -18.24 -14.38 -1.62
CA ASP A 195 -19.41 -15.21 -1.35
C ASP A 195 -19.97 -14.94 0.06
N ALA A 196 -21.20 -14.43 0.10
CA ALA A 196 -21.91 -14.07 1.33
C ALA A 196 -22.49 -15.29 2.06
N SER A 197 -22.65 -16.43 1.39
CA SER A 197 -23.14 -17.67 1.99
C SER A 197 -22.16 -18.27 3.00
N THR A 198 -20.89 -17.83 2.96
CA THR A 198 -19.82 -18.25 3.87
C THR A 198 -19.30 -17.06 4.71
N PRO A 199 -20.09 -16.53 5.67
CA PRO A 199 -19.82 -15.26 6.34
C PRO A 199 -18.57 -15.25 7.23
N TYR A 200 -18.09 -16.40 7.69
CA TYR A 200 -16.91 -16.53 8.55
C TYR A 200 -15.65 -16.98 7.79
N ARG A 201 -15.73 -17.17 6.47
CA ARG A 201 -14.63 -17.71 5.64
C ARG A 201 -13.35 -16.90 5.78
N ASN A 202 -12.24 -17.58 5.99
CA ASN A 202 -10.93 -16.94 5.95
C ASN A 202 -10.47 -16.77 4.48
N PRO A 203 -10.23 -15.54 3.99
CA PRO A 203 -9.80 -15.31 2.62
C PRO A 203 -8.33 -15.66 2.36
N THR A 204 -7.51 -15.78 3.41
CA THR A 204 -6.06 -15.99 3.30
C THR A 204 -5.68 -17.47 3.30
N LEU A 205 -6.53 -18.33 3.87
CA LEU A 205 -6.34 -19.78 3.96
C LEU A 205 -7.39 -20.52 3.12
N GLU A 206 -7.04 -20.96 1.92
CA GLU A 206 -7.88 -21.89 1.16
C GLU A 206 -7.58 -23.34 1.57
N TRP A 207 -8.24 -23.81 2.64
CA TRP A 207 -8.09 -25.19 3.12
C TRP A 207 -8.34 -26.25 2.06
N LYS A 208 -9.28 -26.03 1.13
CA LYS A 208 -9.52 -26.93 -0.01
C LYS A 208 -8.27 -27.09 -0.90
N ARG A 209 -7.50 -26.01 -1.11
CA ARG A 209 -6.26 -26.02 -1.89
C ARG A 209 -5.09 -26.57 -1.09
N LEU A 210 -5.01 -26.27 0.21
CA LEU A 210 -3.99 -26.84 1.09
C LEU A 210 -4.14 -28.37 1.22
N VAL A 211 -5.36 -28.86 1.45
CA VAL A 211 -5.68 -30.29 1.51
C VAL A 211 -5.39 -30.95 0.18
N ARG A 212 -5.80 -30.35 -0.95
CA ARG A 212 -5.47 -30.86 -2.29
C ARG A 212 -3.97 -30.88 -2.55
N ALA A 213 -3.23 -29.85 -2.16
CA ALA A 213 -1.77 -29.80 -2.29
C ALA A 213 -1.07 -30.85 -1.41
N VAL A 214 -1.53 -31.09 -0.19
CA VAL A 214 -1.01 -32.16 0.69
C VAL A 214 -1.34 -33.55 0.12
N PHE A 215 -2.55 -33.73 -0.42
CA PHE A 215 -2.96 -34.97 -1.10
C PHE A 215 -2.16 -35.20 -2.38
N ASP A 216 -1.96 -34.16 -3.19
CA ASP A 216 -1.15 -34.16 -4.41
C ASP A 216 0.34 -34.35 -4.12
N PHE A 217 0.84 -33.89 -2.97
CA PHE A 217 2.22 -34.13 -2.52
C PHE A 217 2.42 -35.59 -2.05
N GLY A 218 1.40 -36.19 -1.43
CA GLY A 218 1.34 -37.63 -1.13
C GLY A 218 1.30 -38.48 -2.40
N LEU A 219 0.54 -38.06 -3.41
CA LEU A 219 0.45 -38.70 -4.73
C LEU A 219 1.68 -38.45 -5.62
N HIS A 220 2.39 -37.33 -5.48
CA HIS A 220 3.63 -37.03 -6.23
C HIS A 220 4.79 -37.95 -5.89
N ARG A 221 4.72 -38.65 -4.74
CA ARG A 221 5.64 -39.75 -4.40
C ARG A 221 5.41 -40.98 -5.30
N ILE A 222 4.27 -41.05 -6.00
CA ILE A 222 3.81 -42.18 -6.80
C ILE A 222 3.64 -41.80 -8.30
N TYR A 223 3.29 -40.55 -8.63
CA TYR A 223 3.17 -40.06 -10.02
C TYR A 223 3.70 -38.62 -10.19
N ARG A 224 4.81 -38.47 -10.95
CA ARG A 224 5.38 -37.18 -11.34
C ARG A 224 4.81 -36.73 -12.68
N GLY A 225 3.76 -35.90 -12.66
CA GLY A 225 3.19 -35.38 -13.91
C GLY A 225 2.01 -34.42 -13.80
N HIS A 226 1.70 -33.85 -12.65
CA HIS A 226 0.58 -32.90 -12.53
C HIS A 226 1.07 -31.45 -12.51
N ARG A 227 0.62 -30.67 -13.50
CA ARG A 227 0.73 -29.21 -13.51
C ARG A 227 -0.16 -28.66 -12.40
N VAL A 228 0.45 -28.14 -11.34
CA VAL A 228 -0.26 -27.43 -10.27
C VAL A 228 -0.83 -26.13 -10.85
N THR A 229 -2.15 -25.99 -10.85
CA THR A 229 -2.85 -24.77 -11.27
C THR A 229 -2.50 -23.63 -10.32
N GLY A 230 -1.55 -22.78 -10.72
CA GLY A 230 -0.99 -21.70 -9.91
C GLY A 230 -1.90 -20.48 -9.79
N GLY A 231 -2.95 -20.58 -8.97
CA GLY A 231 -3.77 -19.43 -8.55
C GLY A 231 -3.61 -19.14 -7.06
N SER A 232 -2.94 -18.05 -6.70
CA SER A 232 -2.99 -17.49 -5.34
C SER A 232 -4.24 -16.62 -5.21
N THR A 233 -4.91 -16.64 -4.05
CA THR A 233 -6.09 -15.77 -3.85
C THR A 233 -5.69 -14.30 -3.85
N VAL A 234 -6.64 -13.40 -4.13
CA VAL A 234 -6.44 -11.94 -4.02
C VAL A 234 -5.80 -11.56 -2.68
N ALA A 235 -6.24 -12.17 -1.57
CA ALA A 235 -5.68 -11.94 -0.24
C ALA A 235 -4.22 -12.40 -0.12
N THR A 236 -3.89 -13.60 -0.62
CA THR A 236 -2.51 -14.10 -0.61
C THR A 236 -1.60 -13.28 -1.52
N GLN A 237 -2.10 -12.82 -2.67
CA GLN A 237 -1.36 -11.96 -3.58
C GLN A 237 -1.09 -10.59 -2.95
N LEU A 238 -2.08 -9.99 -2.26
CA LEU A 238 -1.90 -8.75 -1.52
C LEU A 238 -0.83 -8.90 -0.43
N GLU A 239 -0.87 -9.97 0.36
CA GLU A 239 0.13 -10.25 1.40
C GLU A 239 1.54 -10.38 0.79
N LYS A 240 1.65 -11.08 -0.35
CA LYS A 240 2.91 -11.21 -1.09
C LYS A 240 3.41 -9.83 -1.54
N LEU A 241 2.55 -8.99 -2.10
CA LEU A 241 2.90 -7.64 -2.56
C LEU A 241 3.38 -6.74 -1.41
N ARG A 242 2.80 -6.90 -0.22
CA ARG A 242 3.15 -6.08 0.96
C ARG A 242 4.42 -6.55 1.66
N HIS A 243 4.63 -7.86 1.80
CA HIS A 243 5.64 -8.40 2.72
C HIS A 243 6.67 -9.34 2.10
N SER A 244 6.59 -9.68 0.81
CA SER A 244 7.57 -10.54 0.15
C SER A 244 8.29 -9.81 -0.99
N GLU A 245 9.60 -9.62 -0.89
CA GLU A 245 10.43 -9.21 -2.03
C GLU A 245 10.62 -10.38 -3.02
N ASP A 246 10.65 -10.09 -4.32
CA ASP A 246 10.81 -11.05 -5.41
C ASP A 246 11.93 -12.07 -5.17
N GLY A 247 11.56 -13.32 -4.86
CA GLY A 247 12.43 -14.48 -5.01
C GLY A 247 13.39 -14.79 -3.86
N ARG A 248 13.43 -14.02 -2.77
CA ARG A 248 14.11 -14.51 -1.55
C ARG A 248 13.24 -15.58 -0.91
N THR A 249 13.76 -16.80 -0.89
CA THR A 249 13.12 -18.02 -0.39
C THR A 249 12.63 -17.85 1.05
N SER A 250 11.41 -17.35 1.23
CA SER A 250 10.74 -17.47 2.51
C SER A 250 10.53 -18.94 2.79
N SER A 251 11.14 -19.40 3.88
CA SER A 251 11.01 -20.79 4.33
C SER A 251 9.53 -21.10 4.56
N PHE A 252 9.12 -22.37 4.40
CA PHE A 252 7.72 -22.77 4.65
C PHE A 252 7.14 -22.24 5.99
N PRO A 253 7.90 -22.25 7.11
CA PRO A 253 7.44 -21.65 8.37
C PRO A 253 7.19 -20.13 8.29
N GLU A 254 7.97 -19.39 7.52
CA GLU A 254 7.81 -17.94 7.35
C GLU A 254 6.55 -17.60 6.57
N LYS A 255 6.29 -18.34 5.48
CA LYS A 255 5.02 -18.23 4.74
C LYS A 255 3.82 -18.55 5.63
N PHE A 256 3.94 -19.56 6.50
CA PHE A 256 2.89 -19.88 7.46
C PHE A 256 2.64 -18.75 8.46
N ARG A 257 3.69 -18.12 9.00
CA ARG A 257 3.56 -16.95 9.88
C ARG A 257 2.86 -15.78 9.18
N GLN A 258 3.21 -15.49 7.93
CA GLN A 258 2.55 -14.44 7.13
C GLN A 258 1.07 -14.74 6.90
N MET A 259 0.71 -15.97 6.51
CA MET A 259 -0.69 -16.36 6.36
C MET A 259 -1.47 -16.28 7.68
N PHE A 260 -0.85 -16.68 8.79
CA PHE A 260 -1.47 -16.58 10.11
C PHE A 260 -1.68 -15.12 10.53
N ALA A 261 -0.69 -14.25 10.30
CA ALA A 261 -0.82 -12.81 10.53
C ALA A 261 -1.93 -12.19 9.68
N ALA A 262 -1.98 -12.50 8.38
CA ALA A 262 -3.05 -12.04 7.49
C ALA A 262 -4.44 -12.55 7.93
N SER A 263 -4.51 -13.78 8.45
CA SER A 263 -5.73 -14.32 9.07
C SER A 263 -6.15 -13.49 10.28
N LEU A 264 -5.22 -13.21 11.21
CA LEU A 264 -5.51 -12.36 12.38
C LEU A 264 -5.99 -10.96 11.96
N ARG A 265 -5.32 -10.32 10.99
CA ARG A 265 -5.73 -9.01 10.44
C ARG A 265 -7.16 -9.02 9.91
N THR A 266 -7.57 -10.10 9.24
CA THR A 266 -8.94 -10.25 8.71
C THR A 266 -10.00 -10.18 9.82
N TYR A 267 -9.70 -10.72 11.00
CA TYR A 267 -10.68 -10.86 12.09
C TYR A 267 -10.54 -9.80 13.21
N ILE A 268 -9.73 -8.74 13.01
CA ILE A 268 -9.58 -7.63 13.97
C ILE A 268 -10.95 -7.02 14.35
N ASN A 269 -11.84 -6.84 13.36
CA ASN A 269 -13.13 -6.17 13.55
C ASN A 269 -14.30 -7.13 13.87
N GLY A 270 -14.03 -8.43 14.05
CA GLY A 270 -15.05 -9.42 14.37
C GLY A 270 -14.89 -10.75 13.63
N PRO A 271 -15.69 -11.77 13.99
CA PRO A 271 -15.62 -13.10 13.37
C PRO A 271 -16.23 -13.13 11.95
N ARG A 272 -17.12 -12.20 11.61
CA ARG A 272 -17.67 -12.11 10.24
C ARG A 272 -16.66 -11.40 9.35
N SER A 273 -16.21 -12.08 8.29
CA SER A 273 -15.09 -11.62 7.47
C SER A 273 -15.51 -10.88 6.20
N LEU A 274 -16.81 -10.77 5.87
CA LEU A 274 -17.25 -10.20 4.60
C LEU A 274 -16.72 -8.77 4.37
N ASP A 275 -16.77 -7.91 5.37
CA ASP A 275 -16.27 -6.53 5.26
C ASP A 275 -14.74 -6.49 5.10
N ALA A 276 -14.03 -7.37 5.80
CA ALA A 276 -12.58 -7.54 5.61
C ALA A 276 -12.25 -8.06 4.21
N ARG A 277 -13.07 -8.97 3.65
CA ARG A 277 -12.92 -9.49 2.28
C ARG A 277 -13.17 -8.41 1.23
N LYS A 278 -14.19 -7.57 1.42
CA LYS A 278 -14.44 -6.37 0.61
C LYS A 278 -13.25 -5.40 0.66
N GLN A 279 -12.74 -5.13 1.86
CA GLN A 279 -11.56 -4.27 2.02
C GLN A 279 -10.32 -4.85 1.32
N ILE A 280 -10.08 -6.17 1.41
CA ILE A 280 -8.97 -6.83 0.71
C ILE A 280 -9.08 -6.62 -0.80
N VAL A 281 -10.28 -6.69 -1.39
CA VAL A 281 -10.49 -6.42 -2.82
C VAL A 281 -10.16 -4.97 -3.16
N CYS A 282 -10.65 -4.01 -2.36
CA CYS A 282 -10.34 -2.59 -2.53
C CYS A 282 -8.83 -2.31 -2.43
N ASP A 283 -8.19 -2.81 -1.38
CA ASP A 283 -6.76 -2.70 -1.16
C ASP A 283 -5.95 -3.31 -2.30
N PHE A 284 -6.36 -4.47 -2.81
CA PHE A 284 -5.70 -5.12 -3.94
C PHE A 284 -5.78 -4.27 -5.21
N ILE A 285 -6.97 -3.77 -5.56
CA ILE A 285 -7.18 -2.91 -6.73
C ILE A 285 -6.33 -1.64 -6.64
N ASN A 286 -6.21 -1.06 -5.45
CA ASN A 286 -5.39 0.12 -5.20
C ASN A 286 -3.89 -0.18 -5.11
N SER A 287 -3.48 -1.44 -4.91
CA SER A 287 -2.09 -1.84 -4.73
C SER A 287 -1.49 -2.59 -5.94
N LEU A 288 -2.25 -2.73 -7.03
CA LEU A 288 -1.79 -3.45 -8.22
C LEU A 288 -0.46 -2.88 -8.73
N PRO A 289 0.60 -3.70 -8.89
CA PRO A 289 1.83 -3.22 -9.50
C PRO A 289 1.63 -3.07 -11.01
N LEU A 290 1.73 -1.86 -11.53
CA LEU A 290 1.47 -1.56 -12.94
C LEU A 290 2.72 -1.01 -13.64
N ALA A 291 3.89 -1.58 -13.29
CA ALA A 291 5.20 -1.16 -13.78
C ALA A 291 5.50 0.33 -13.50
N ALA A 292 6.59 0.85 -14.06
CA ALA A 292 6.98 2.23 -13.90
C ALA A 292 6.87 2.98 -15.24
N THR A 293 6.41 4.23 -15.18
CA THR A 293 6.44 5.16 -16.31
C THR A 293 7.63 6.11 -16.17
N ILE A 294 8.10 6.68 -17.28
CA ILE A 294 9.25 7.58 -17.31
C ILE A 294 8.99 8.85 -16.48
N ASP A 295 7.76 9.37 -16.52
CA ASP A 295 7.43 10.67 -15.93
C ASP A 295 7.13 10.63 -14.42
N GLN A 296 6.61 9.49 -13.95
CA GLN A 296 6.01 9.37 -12.61
C GLN A 296 6.71 8.34 -11.71
N GLY A 297 7.56 7.46 -12.27
CA GLY A 297 8.13 6.35 -11.53
C GLY A 297 7.14 5.19 -11.43
N GLU A 298 7.10 4.50 -10.28
CA GLU A 298 6.30 3.30 -10.06
C GLU A 298 4.80 3.61 -10.00
N THR A 299 4.03 3.08 -10.95
CA THR A 299 2.57 3.23 -11.01
C THR A 299 1.89 2.09 -10.26
N ARG A 300 0.95 2.45 -9.37
CA ARG A 300 0.26 1.51 -8.48
C ARG A 300 -1.23 1.73 -8.44
N GLY A 301 -1.96 0.63 -8.53
CA GLY A 301 -3.40 0.63 -8.47
C GLY A 301 -4.06 1.12 -9.75
N VAL A 302 -5.32 0.71 -9.94
CA VAL A 302 -6.08 1.04 -11.17
C VAL A 302 -6.19 2.55 -11.36
N GLY A 303 -6.36 3.33 -10.29
CA GLY A 303 -6.54 4.78 -10.38
C GLY A 303 -5.35 5.52 -10.98
N ASP A 304 -4.14 5.28 -10.48
CA ASP A 304 -2.93 5.86 -11.09
C ASP A 304 -2.64 5.21 -12.44
N GLY A 305 -2.92 3.91 -12.59
CA GLY A 305 -2.76 3.18 -13.84
C GLY A 305 -3.50 3.79 -15.03
N LEU A 306 -4.76 4.17 -14.85
CA LEU A 306 -5.57 4.81 -15.89
C LEU A 306 -4.95 6.13 -16.37
N GLN A 307 -4.56 6.98 -15.43
CA GLN A 307 -3.95 8.26 -15.75
C GLN A 307 -2.54 8.12 -16.37
N ASP A 308 -1.70 7.27 -15.79
CA ASP A 308 -0.29 7.18 -16.13
C ASP A 308 -0.09 6.44 -17.45
N TRP A 309 -0.87 5.38 -17.72
CA TRP A 309 -0.74 4.59 -18.94
C TRP A 309 -1.61 5.08 -20.09
N PHE A 310 -2.84 5.52 -19.83
CA PHE A 310 -3.79 5.88 -20.89
C PHE A 310 -4.12 7.37 -20.92
N GLY A 311 -3.78 8.12 -19.86
CA GLY A 311 -4.18 9.52 -19.75
C GLY A 311 -5.63 9.71 -19.32
N ALA A 312 -6.33 8.62 -19.01
CA ALA A 312 -7.74 8.61 -18.68
C ALA A 312 -8.03 9.23 -17.31
N ASN A 313 -9.20 9.85 -17.17
CA ASN A 313 -9.62 10.49 -15.94
C ASN A 313 -10.34 9.49 -15.04
N PHE A 314 -9.68 9.09 -13.95
CA PHE A 314 -10.21 8.14 -12.97
C PHE A 314 -11.65 8.43 -12.52
N ASP A 315 -12.00 9.69 -12.27
CA ASP A 315 -13.35 10.01 -11.79
C ASP A 315 -14.41 9.88 -12.90
N ASP A 316 -14.05 10.24 -14.14
CA ASP A 316 -14.95 10.13 -15.29
C ASP A 316 -15.13 8.67 -15.73
N ASP A 317 -14.04 7.88 -15.76
CA ASP A 317 -14.09 6.46 -16.05
C ASP A 317 -14.98 5.73 -15.04
N ASN A 318 -14.86 6.04 -13.75
CA ASN A 318 -15.73 5.44 -12.73
C ASN A 318 -17.20 5.80 -12.93
N ARG A 319 -17.52 7.04 -13.32
CA ARG A 319 -18.89 7.43 -13.67
C ARG A 319 -19.40 6.62 -14.86
N LEU A 320 -18.61 6.47 -15.91
CA LEU A 320 -18.98 5.70 -17.10
C LEU A 320 -19.19 4.21 -16.77
N LEU A 321 -18.30 3.63 -15.96
CA LEU A 321 -18.37 2.21 -15.56
C LEU A 321 -19.50 1.92 -14.59
N ALA A 322 -20.00 2.93 -13.86
CA ALA A 322 -21.18 2.82 -13.00
C ALA A 322 -22.50 2.87 -13.77
N MET A 323 -22.53 3.43 -14.98
CA MET A 323 -23.73 3.47 -15.82
C MET A 323 -24.12 2.07 -16.30
N SER A 324 -25.43 1.84 -16.43
CA SER A 324 -25.97 0.75 -17.23
C SER A 324 -25.83 1.04 -18.73
N ASP A 325 -25.97 0.00 -19.55
CA ASP A 325 -25.90 0.12 -21.01
C ASP A 325 -26.89 1.14 -21.56
N LYS A 326 -28.14 1.09 -21.07
CA LYS A 326 -29.21 2.00 -21.51
C LYS A 326 -28.94 3.45 -21.15
N GLU A 327 -28.39 3.70 -19.95
CA GLU A 327 -28.04 5.05 -19.51
C GLU A 327 -26.91 5.63 -20.36
N ALA A 328 -25.87 4.82 -20.63
CA ALA A 328 -24.75 5.23 -21.46
C ALA A 328 -25.18 5.46 -22.93
N GLU A 329 -26.09 4.66 -23.47
CA GLU A 329 -26.70 4.87 -24.79
C GLU A 329 -27.51 6.17 -24.82
N ALA A 330 -28.41 6.39 -23.85
CA ALA A 330 -29.23 7.60 -23.77
C ALA A 330 -28.40 8.88 -23.63
N ALA A 331 -27.27 8.81 -22.93
CA ALA A 331 -26.32 9.91 -22.79
C ALA A 331 -25.39 10.11 -24.00
N GLY A 332 -25.41 9.21 -24.99
CA GLY A 332 -24.47 9.23 -26.12
C GLY A 332 -23.02 8.93 -25.72
N ARG A 333 -22.81 8.26 -24.59
CA ARG A 333 -21.49 7.95 -23.98
C ARG A 333 -21.13 6.46 -24.01
N PHE A 334 -21.84 5.66 -24.80
CA PHE A 334 -21.65 4.20 -24.81
C PHE A 334 -20.25 3.77 -25.27
N GLU A 335 -19.71 4.43 -26.29
CA GLU A 335 -18.34 4.14 -26.78
C GLU A 335 -17.27 4.59 -25.77
N ASP A 336 -17.46 5.72 -25.08
CA ASP A 336 -16.57 6.14 -23.98
C ASP A 336 -16.58 5.14 -22.83
N ARG A 337 -17.75 4.61 -22.47
CA ARG A 337 -17.89 3.55 -21.47
C ARG A 337 -17.19 2.27 -21.90
N ALA A 338 -17.26 1.92 -23.19
CA ALA A 338 -16.56 0.76 -23.73
C ALA A 338 -15.04 0.92 -23.67
N LEU A 339 -14.52 2.11 -23.99
CA LEU A 339 -13.10 2.43 -23.86
C LEU A 339 -12.64 2.37 -22.41
N ALA A 340 -13.34 3.06 -21.49
CA ALA A 340 -13.02 3.03 -20.06
C ALA A 340 -13.00 1.59 -19.51
N TYR A 341 -13.93 0.75 -19.96
CA TYR A 341 -13.95 -0.66 -19.58
C TYR A 341 -12.75 -1.44 -20.12
N ARG A 342 -12.40 -1.23 -21.40
CA ARG A 342 -11.23 -1.85 -22.02
C ARG A 342 -9.94 -1.48 -21.28
N GLU A 343 -9.77 -0.21 -20.93
CA GLU A 343 -8.61 0.31 -20.21
C GLU A 343 -8.48 -0.30 -18.81
N VAL A 344 -9.56 -0.31 -18.02
CA VAL A 344 -9.54 -0.97 -16.70
C VAL A 344 -9.24 -2.46 -16.82
N LEU A 345 -9.89 -3.16 -17.75
CA LEU A 345 -9.64 -4.59 -17.96
C LEU A 345 -8.18 -4.86 -18.36
N ALA A 346 -7.58 -4.00 -19.18
CA ALA A 346 -6.16 -4.09 -19.53
C ALA A 346 -5.26 -4.02 -18.29
N LEU A 347 -5.51 -3.07 -17.37
CA LEU A 347 -4.74 -2.95 -16.13
C LEU A 347 -4.89 -4.18 -15.22
N LEU A 348 -6.11 -4.69 -15.06
CA LEU A 348 -6.38 -5.89 -14.25
C LEU A 348 -5.64 -7.12 -14.82
N LEU A 349 -5.57 -7.26 -16.15
CA LEU A 349 -4.93 -8.40 -16.80
C LEU A 349 -3.40 -8.27 -16.89
N ALA A 350 -2.87 -7.06 -16.80
CA ALA A 350 -1.43 -6.80 -16.82
C ALA A 350 -0.70 -7.28 -15.56
N VAL A 351 -1.40 -7.40 -14.41
CA VAL A 351 -0.85 -7.68 -13.07
C VAL A 351 0.12 -8.88 -13.04
N LYS A 352 -0.11 -9.91 -13.86
CA LYS A 352 0.76 -11.11 -13.87
C LYS A 352 2.13 -10.85 -14.48
N LYS A 353 2.24 -9.90 -15.41
CA LYS A 353 3.48 -9.50 -16.08
C LYS A 353 3.44 -8.01 -16.44
N PRO A 354 3.46 -7.09 -15.46
CA PRO A 354 3.17 -5.67 -15.69
C PRO A 354 4.11 -5.04 -16.72
N SER A 355 5.42 -5.17 -16.53
CA SER A 355 6.41 -4.64 -17.48
C SER A 355 6.41 -5.39 -18.81
N GLY A 356 5.98 -6.66 -18.82
CA GLY A 356 5.83 -7.43 -20.06
C GLY A 356 4.72 -6.85 -20.93
N TYR A 357 3.57 -6.52 -20.34
CA TYR A 357 2.39 -6.07 -21.06
C TYR A 357 2.33 -4.56 -21.31
N LEU A 358 2.66 -3.75 -20.30
CA LEU A 358 2.47 -2.29 -20.38
C LEU A 358 3.66 -1.58 -21.06
N VAL A 359 4.86 -2.17 -20.95
CA VAL A 359 6.10 -1.59 -21.48
C VAL A 359 6.56 -2.30 -22.75
N LYS A 360 6.67 -3.64 -22.73
CA LYS A 360 7.34 -4.39 -23.81
C LYS A 360 6.42 -4.82 -24.95
N ASP A 361 5.25 -5.39 -24.64
CA ASP A 361 4.37 -6.05 -25.60
C ASP A 361 2.91 -5.68 -25.37
N ARG A 362 2.56 -4.47 -25.83
CA ARG A 362 1.22 -3.89 -25.74
C ARG A 362 0.21 -4.62 -26.64
N ASP A 363 0.68 -5.17 -27.76
CA ASP A 363 -0.18 -5.95 -28.66
C ASP A 363 -0.59 -7.29 -28.03
N ALA A 364 0.29 -7.93 -27.26
CA ALA A 364 -0.08 -9.11 -26.47
C ALA A 364 -1.06 -8.79 -25.35
N LEU A 365 -1.00 -7.58 -24.76
CA LEU A 365 -2.01 -7.13 -23.82
C LEU A 365 -3.35 -6.95 -24.51
N ASP A 366 -3.37 -6.30 -25.68
CA ASP A 366 -4.58 -6.04 -26.45
C ASP A 366 -5.31 -7.35 -26.84
N ARG A 367 -4.57 -8.33 -27.38
CA ARG A 367 -5.12 -9.67 -27.68
C ARG A 367 -5.65 -10.39 -26.43
N ARG A 368 -4.98 -10.21 -25.29
CA ARG A 368 -5.41 -10.80 -24.03
C ARG A 368 -6.71 -10.16 -23.53
N VAL A 369 -6.85 -8.85 -23.70
CA VAL A 369 -8.08 -8.11 -23.38
C VAL A 369 -9.23 -8.59 -24.25
N ASP A 370 -9.04 -8.71 -25.57
CA ASP A 370 -10.07 -9.21 -26.48
C ASP A 370 -10.58 -10.60 -26.08
N SER A 371 -9.65 -11.52 -25.78
CA SER A 371 -10.01 -12.86 -25.31
C SER A 371 -10.81 -12.84 -24.00
N TYR A 372 -10.51 -11.91 -23.08
CA TYR A 372 -11.25 -11.78 -21.84
C TYR A 372 -12.61 -11.14 -22.04
N LEU A 373 -12.76 -10.15 -22.93
CA LEU A 373 -14.05 -9.56 -23.28
C LEU A 373 -15.03 -10.65 -23.76
N ASP A 374 -14.56 -11.57 -24.60
CA ASP A 374 -15.34 -12.72 -25.05
C ASP A 374 -15.76 -13.63 -23.89
N LEU A 375 -14.81 -14.00 -23.02
CA LEU A 375 -15.08 -14.87 -21.87
C LEU A 375 -16.06 -14.23 -20.88
N LEU A 376 -15.92 -12.93 -20.62
CA LEU A 376 -16.78 -12.18 -19.71
C LEU A 376 -18.21 -12.12 -20.25
N ALA A 377 -18.38 -11.87 -21.55
CA ALA A 377 -19.69 -11.85 -22.19
C ALA A 377 -20.35 -13.24 -22.22
N GLN A 378 -19.59 -14.30 -22.52
CA GLN A 378 -20.07 -15.69 -22.51
C GLN A 378 -20.54 -16.14 -21.12
N ASN A 379 -19.95 -15.59 -20.06
CA ASN A 379 -20.35 -15.85 -18.67
C ASN A 379 -21.41 -14.86 -18.16
N GLY A 380 -21.94 -13.98 -19.02
CA GLY A 380 -23.01 -13.03 -18.68
C GLY A 380 -22.59 -11.89 -17.75
N LEU A 381 -21.28 -11.64 -17.58
CA LEU A 381 -20.77 -10.55 -16.74
C LEU A 381 -20.82 -9.19 -17.45
N ILE A 382 -20.78 -9.19 -18.78
CA ILE A 382 -21.01 -8.01 -19.63
C ILE A 382 -22.02 -8.34 -20.71
N SER A 383 -22.70 -7.31 -21.22
CA SER A 383 -23.61 -7.43 -22.36
C SER A 383 -22.84 -7.68 -23.65
N GLN A 384 -23.54 -8.24 -24.65
CA GLN A 384 -22.99 -8.41 -25.99
C GLN A 384 -22.72 -7.06 -26.67
N SER A 385 -23.53 -6.03 -26.40
CA SER A 385 -23.33 -4.67 -26.89
C SER A 385 -22.04 -4.06 -26.36
N LEU A 386 -21.79 -4.12 -25.04
CA LEU A 386 -20.58 -3.59 -24.41
C LEU A 386 -19.34 -4.34 -24.89
N ARG A 387 -19.41 -5.68 -24.98
CA ARG A 387 -18.34 -6.50 -25.57
C ARG A 387 -18.00 -6.03 -26.99
N ASN A 388 -19.00 -5.93 -27.86
CA ASN A 388 -18.78 -5.58 -29.26
C ASN A 388 -18.24 -4.15 -29.42
N ALA A 389 -18.69 -3.20 -28.60
CA ALA A 389 -18.13 -1.84 -28.58
C ALA A 389 -16.68 -1.87 -28.10
N ALA A 390 -16.38 -2.53 -26.98
CA ALA A 390 -15.03 -2.61 -26.44
C ALA A 390 -14.04 -3.29 -27.41
N LEU A 391 -14.47 -4.31 -28.17
CA LEU A 391 -13.66 -4.95 -29.22
C LEU A 391 -13.35 -4.02 -30.41
N ARG A 392 -14.18 -3.00 -30.67
CA ARG A 392 -13.91 -1.98 -31.72
C ARG A 392 -12.96 -0.88 -31.25
N THR A 393 -12.85 -0.67 -29.94
CA THR A 393 -11.91 0.30 -29.36
C THR A 393 -10.49 -0.26 -29.31
N LYS A 394 -9.49 0.62 -29.34
CA LYS A 394 -8.07 0.27 -29.18
C LYS A 394 -7.48 1.01 -27.99
N LEU A 395 -6.59 0.36 -27.25
CA LEU A 395 -5.86 0.98 -26.15
C LEU A 395 -4.92 2.07 -26.68
N SER A 396 -5.10 3.30 -26.21
CA SER A 396 -4.24 4.43 -26.55
C SER A 396 -3.34 4.77 -25.38
N PHE A 397 -2.04 4.52 -25.53
CA PHE A 397 -1.09 4.78 -24.45
C PHE A 397 -0.62 6.22 -24.46
N ARG A 398 -0.60 6.83 -23.28
CA ARG A 398 -0.10 8.18 -23.04
C ARG A 398 1.36 8.31 -23.49
N VAL A 399 1.63 9.36 -24.24
CA VAL A 399 3.00 9.77 -24.57
C VAL A 399 3.54 10.66 -23.43
N PRO A 400 4.76 10.39 -22.93
CA PRO A 400 5.38 11.24 -21.91
C PRO A 400 5.41 12.70 -22.34
N ALA A 401 4.93 13.60 -21.49
CA ALA A 401 4.91 15.03 -21.79
C ALA A 401 6.18 15.69 -21.26
N ALA A 402 6.81 16.57 -22.05
CA ALA A 402 7.89 17.42 -21.56
C ALA A 402 7.36 18.28 -20.39
N ARG A 403 7.92 18.11 -19.19
CA ARG A 403 7.44 18.78 -17.97
C ARG A 403 7.53 20.31 -18.11
N THR A 404 6.39 21.01 -18.05
CA THR A 404 6.31 22.48 -17.96
C THR A 404 6.57 22.91 -16.51
N HIS A 405 7.77 23.42 -16.19
CA HIS A 405 8.29 23.42 -14.81
C HIS A 405 8.53 24.78 -14.13
N ARG A 406 8.48 25.93 -14.81
CA ARG A 406 9.13 27.13 -14.24
C ARG A 406 8.39 27.81 -13.08
N ALA A 407 7.06 27.86 -13.11
CA ALA A 407 6.26 28.50 -12.04
C ALA A 407 6.11 27.60 -10.80
N GLU A 408 5.87 26.30 -10.99
CA GLU A 408 5.74 25.33 -9.88
C GLU A 408 7.04 25.15 -9.08
N LEU A 409 8.21 25.34 -9.72
CA LEU A 409 9.50 25.18 -9.04
C LEU A 409 9.80 26.30 -8.03
N SER A 410 9.38 27.54 -8.28
CA SER A 410 9.63 28.67 -7.37
C SER A 410 8.81 28.55 -6.08
N GLU A 411 7.55 28.11 -6.18
CA GLU A 411 6.67 27.90 -5.02
C GLU A 411 7.12 26.70 -4.15
N ARG A 412 7.81 25.72 -4.73
CA ARG A 412 8.26 24.51 -4.01
C ARG A 412 9.63 24.62 -3.36
N LYS A 413 10.39 25.70 -3.59
CA LYS A 413 11.80 25.79 -3.14
C LYS A 413 12.01 25.59 -1.65
N ALA A 414 11.17 26.21 -0.83
CA ALA A 414 11.26 26.08 0.62
C ALA A 414 10.98 24.63 1.04
N ALA A 415 9.96 24.00 0.45
CA ALA A 415 9.65 22.59 0.68
C ALA A 415 10.76 21.66 0.17
N ASP A 416 11.34 21.90 -1.01
CA ASP A 416 12.42 21.08 -1.58
C ASP A 416 13.70 21.16 -0.75
N ALA A 417 14.01 22.34 -0.18
CA ALA A 417 15.11 22.49 0.76
C ALA A 417 14.89 21.67 2.04
N ILE A 418 13.66 21.65 2.56
CA ILE A 418 13.30 20.80 3.70
C ILE A 418 13.43 19.32 3.32
N ARG A 419 12.89 18.91 2.16
CA ARG A 419 12.98 17.54 1.65
C ARG A 419 14.43 17.06 1.54
N ALA A 420 15.32 17.88 0.98
CA ALA A 420 16.75 17.59 0.89
C ALA A 420 17.39 17.39 2.28
N ARG A 421 17.05 18.24 3.26
CA ARG A 421 17.53 18.11 4.65
C ARG A 421 17.00 16.87 5.35
N LEU A 422 15.81 16.38 4.97
CA LEU A 422 15.19 15.21 5.59
C LEU A 422 15.83 13.90 5.18
N LEU A 423 16.35 13.78 3.96
CA LEU A 423 16.94 12.54 3.44
C LEU A 423 17.88 11.84 4.45
N PRO A 424 18.95 12.48 4.95
CA PRO A 424 19.85 11.84 5.91
C PRO A 424 19.20 11.64 7.28
N VAL A 425 18.28 12.51 7.69
CA VAL A 425 17.61 12.44 8.99
C VAL A 425 16.74 11.20 9.07
N VAL A 426 15.90 10.96 8.05
CA VAL A 426 14.96 9.83 8.04
C VAL A 426 15.52 8.58 7.35
N GLY A 427 16.73 8.65 6.79
CA GLY A 427 17.37 7.54 6.11
C GLY A 427 16.71 7.16 4.78
N ALA A 428 16.08 8.13 4.10
CA ALA A 428 15.55 7.94 2.76
C ALA A 428 16.70 7.96 1.74
N ARG A 429 16.61 7.10 0.71
CA ARG A 429 17.65 6.96 -0.32
C ARG A 429 17.69 8.12 -1.30
N ASP A 430 16.50 8.62 -1.65
CA ASP A 430 16.29 9.70 -2.61
C ASP A 430 14.94 10.38 -2.31
N LEU A 431 14.67 11.49 -3.00
CA LEU A 431 13.44 12.28 -2.82
C LEU A 431 12.18 11.49 -3.20
N TYR A 432 12.29 10.54 -4.14
CA TYR A 432 11.18 9.71 -4.57
C TYR A 432 10.75 8.73 -3.47
N ALA A 433 11.72 8.07 -2.82
CA ALA A 433 11.47 7.23 -1.66
C ALA A 433 10.93 8.05 -0.48
N LEU A 434 11.47 9.25 -0.24
CA LEU A 434 11.00 10.15 0.81
C LEU A 434 9.53 10.53 0.64
N ASP A 435 9.09 10.80 -0.59
CA ASP A 435 7.70 11.16 -0.89
C ASP A 435 6.70 10.03 -0.57
N GLY A 436 7.16 8.78 -0.55
CA GLY A 436 6.37 7.61 -0.15
C GLY A 436 6.29 7.37 1.36
N PHE A 437 7.15 8.01 2.17
CA PHE A 437 7.19 7.78 3.62
C PHE A 437 5.91 8.32 4.26
N ASP A 438 5.29 7.54 5.14
CA ASP A 438 4.13 7.95 5.95
C ASP A 438 4.58 8.91 7.06
N LEU A 439 4.88 10.14 6.67
CA LEU A 439 5.62 11.10 7.46
C LEU A 439 4.97 12.48 7.37
N THR A 440 4.60 13.03 8.51
CA THR A 440 4.17 14.43 8.64
C THR A 440 5.20 15.23 9.41
N ILE A 441 5.56 16.39 8.88
CA ILE A 441 6.56 17.29 9.47
C ILE A 441 5.96 18.66 9.61
N ARG A 442 6.11 19.24 10.79
CA ARG A 442 5.82 20.65 11.02
C ARG A 442 7.11 21.44 11.05
N THR A 443 7.15 22.53 10.31
CA THR A 443 8.31 23.39 10.18
C THR A 443 8.07 24.69 10.94
N THR A 444 9.06 25.57 10.93
CA THR A 444 8.95 26.91 11.50
C THR A 444 8.64 27.98 10.47
N LEU A 445 8.50 27.58 9.19
CA LEU A 445 8.22 28.48 8.09
C LEU A 445 6.82 29.08 8.22
N ASP A 446 6.62 30.27 7.65
CA ASP A 446 5.32 30.93 7.55
C ASP A 446 4.92 31.10 6.07
N GLN A 447 4.05 30.21 5.60
CA GLN A 447 3.75 30.07 4.17
C GLN A 447 3.20 31.34 3.50
N PRO A 448 2.20 32.06 4.05
CA PRO A 448 1.68 33.27 3.43
C PRO A 448 2.73 34.36 3.29
N THR A 449 3.64 34.45 4.27
CA THR A 449 4.71 35.44 4.20
C THR A 449 5.76 35.04 3.17
N ILE A 450 6.08 33.74 3.04
CA ILE A 450 6.87 33.23 1.92
C ILE A 450 6.23 33.60 0.58
N GLU A 451 4.93 33.33 0.39
CA GLU A 451 4.20 33.66 -0.85
C GLU A 451 4.16 35.18 -1.14
N ALA A 452 3.98 36.01 -0.11
CA ALA A 452 3.99 37.46 -0.25
C ALA A 452 5.38 37.97 -0.69
N VAL A 453 6.45 37.47 -0.06
CA VAL A 453 7.82 37.82 -0.43
C VAL A 453 8.15 37.29 -1.82
N SER A 454 7.84 36.03 -2.15
CA SER A 454 8.07 35.44 -3.48
C SER A 454 7.41 36.28 -4.59
N ARG A 455 6.14 36.68 -4.40
CA ARG A 455 5.44 37.56 -5.36
C ARG A 455 6.11 38.93 -5.49
N THR A 456 6.58 39.48 -4.38
CA THR A 456 7.30 40.76 -4.37
C THR A 456 8.61 40.64 -5.16
N LEU A 457 9.43 39.62 -4.87
CA LEU A 457 10.70 39.39 -5.58
C LEU A 457 10.48 39.09 -7.06
N ALA A 458 9.46 38.33 -7.42
CA ALA A 458 9.09 38.07 -8.81
C ALA A 458 8.67 39.35 -9.54
N SER A 459 7.98 40.26 -8.86
CA SER A 459 7.57 41.55 -9.45
C SER A 459 8.75 42.45 -9.81
N LEU A 460 9.91 42.28 -9.17
CA LEU A 460 11.12 43.06 -9.48
C LEU A 460 11.73 42.71 -10.85
N ASN A 461 11.25 41.66 -11.51
CA ASN A 461 11.60 41.38 -12.91
C ASN A 461 10.93 42.39 -13.89
N ASP A 462 9.92 43.14 -13.45
CA ASP A 462 9.33 44.24 -14.22
C ASP A 462 10.09 45.54 -13.97
N ASP A 463 10.61 46.17 -15.02
CA ASP A 463 11.35 47.44 -14.96
C ASP A 463 10.59 48.54 -14.22
N ARG A 464 9.26 48.62 -14.35
CA ARG A 464 8.45 49.63 -13.67
C ARG A 464 8.44 49.41 -12.16
N MET A 465 8.34 48.15 -11.75
CA MET A 465 8.34 47.77 -10.35
C MET A 465 9.72 47.93 -9.74
N ALA A 466 10.78 47.53 -10.46
CA ALA A 466 12.17 47.73 -10.05
C ALA A 466 12.51 49.23 -9.90
N MET A 467 12.05 50.08 -10.82
CA MET A 467 12.20 51.53 -10.72
C MET A 467 11.47 52.09 -9.49
N LYS A 468 10.21 51.70 -9.27
CA LYS A 468 9.43 52.12 -8.09
C LYS A 468 10.06 51.66 -6.78
N ALA A 469 10.73 50.51 -6.77
CA ALA A 469 11.49 49.99 -5.64
C ALA A 469 12.87 50.65 -5.44
N GLY A 470 13.26 51.59 -6.32
CA GLY A 470 14.53 52.31 -6.21
C GLY A 470 15.75 51.51 -6.66
N LEU A 471 15.58 50.49 -7.51
CA LEU A 471 16.67 49.60 -7.93
C LEU A 471 17.46 50.11 -9.16
N PHE A 472 17.13 51.28 -9.71
CA PHE A 472 17.80 51.89 -10.86
C PHE A 472 18.62 53.13 -10.47
N GLY A 473 19.79 53.32 -11.09
CA GLY A 473 20.72 54.42 -10.77
C GLY A 473 22.12 54.23 -11.37
N GLU A 474 23.00 55.23 -11.19
CA GLU A 474 24.34 55.32 -11.81
C GLU A 474 25.28 54.15 -11.48
N HIS A 475 25.04 53.44 -10.37
CA HIS A 475 25.73 52.21 -9.97
C HIS A 475 24.77 51.08 -9.58
N LEU A 476 23.51 51.18 -10.01
CA LEU A 476 22.48 50.17 -9.76
C LEU A 476 22.05 49.52 -11.09
N LEU A 477 20.90 48.85 -11.12
CA LEU A 477 20.45 48.18 -12.33
C LEU A 477 20.08 49.18 -13.44
N SER A 478 20.34 48.79 -14.67
CA SER A 478 19.87 49.51 -15.85
C SER A 478 18.52 48.95 -16.31
N PRO A 479 17.62 49.77 -16.88
CA PRO A 479 16.40 49.29 -17.53
C PRO A 479 16.69 48.18 -18.55
N GLY A 480 15.82 47.18 -18.64
CA GLY A 480 15.98 46.02 -19.53
C GLY A 480 16.91 44.92 -19.00
N LYS A 481 17.56 45.10 -17.85
CA LYS A 481 18.45 44.08 -17.23
C LYS A 481 17.85 43.38 -16.00
N THR A 482 16.63 43.71 -15.60
CA THR A 482 15.94 43.12 -14.42
C THR A 482 15.80 41.59 -14.51
N ASN A 483 15.50 41.05 -15.69
CA ASN A 483 15.34 39.62 -15.93
C ASN A 483 16.62 38.79 -15.73
N GLY A 484 17.79 39.44 -15.66
CA GLY A 484 19.07 38.78 -15.41
C GLY A 484 19.44 38.68 -13.92
N VAL A 485 18.61 39.23 -13.02
CA VAL A 485 18.94 39.36 -11.60
C VAL A 485 18.13 38.37 -10.78
N VAL A 486 18.83 37.62 -9.93
CA VAL A 486 18.21 36.76 -8.93
C VAL A 486 18.22 37.46 -7.58
N TYR A 487 17.04 37.72 -7.03
CA TYR A 487 16.84 38.19 -5.67
C TYR A 487 16.54 37.00 -4.75
N SER A 488 17.23 36.96 -3.62
CA SER A 488 17.10 35.92 -2.61
C SER A 488 16.81 36.58 -1.26
N PHE A 489 15.87 36.03 -0.50
CA PHE A 489 15.49 36.57 0.81
C PHE A 489 15.36 35.46 1.85
N THR A 490 16.00 35.67 3.00
CA THR A 490 15.95 34.78 4.15
C THR A 490 15.67 35.59 5.42
N LEU A 491 14.65 35.21 6.19
CA LEU A 491 14.32 35.81 7.48
C LEU A 491 14.44 34.79 8.60
N TYR A 492 15.22 35.15 9.62
CA TYR A 492 15.23 34.47 10.91
C TYR A 492 14.51 35.34 11.94
N GLU A 493 13.59 34.74 12.68
CA GLU A 493 12.98 35.35 13.86
C GLU A 493 13.72 34.88 15.11
N ARG A 494 14.04 35.81 16.00
CA ARG A 494 14.60 35.47 17.30
C ARG A 494 13.48 34.95 18.21
N SER A 495 13.58 33.69 18.60
CA SER A 495 12.71 33.04 19.59
C SER A 495 13.48 32.78 20.89
N GLU A 496 12.83 32.24 21.91
CA GLU A 496 13.47 31.86 23.16
C GLU A 496 14.57 30.81 22.91
N GLY A 497 15.82 31.26 23.01
CA GLY A 497 17.01 30.41 22.90
C GLY A 497 17.46 30.06 21.48
N ALA A 498 16.79 30.52 20.41
CA ALA A 498 17.19 30.19 19.03
C ALA A 498 16.76 31.24 18.00
N ASN A 499 17.50 31.31 16.89
CA ASN A 499 17.07 32.00 15.68
C ASN A 499 16.36 30.99 14.77
N VAL A 500 15.09 31.25 14.50
CA VAL A 500 14.19 30.33 13.82
C VAL A 500 13.96 30.80 12.39
N LEU A 501 14.19 29.92 11.42
CA LEU A 501 13.94 30.22 10.02
C LEU A 501 12.43 30.38 9.78
N ARG A 502 12.00 31.57 9.35
CA ARG A 502 10.60 31.88 9.02
C ARG A 502 10.34 31.94 7.52
N ILE A 503 11.29 32.52 6.78
CA ILE A 503 11.17 32.76 5.35
C ILE A 503 12.47 32.36 4.67
N GLN A 504 12.36 31.62 3.58
CA GLN A 504 13.46 31.32 2.67
C GLN A 504 12.91 31.20 1.26
N THR A 505 13.18 32.19 0.41
CA THR A 505 12.68 32.21 -0.97
C THR A 505 13.60 33.00 -1.91
N ASP A 506 13.42 32.81 -3.21
CA ASP A 506 14.12 33.55 -4.27
C ASP A 506 13.21 33.66 -5.52
N ASN A 507 13.50 34.59 -6.42
CA ASN A 507 12.77 34.76 -7.70
C ASN A 507 13.31 33.89 -8.85
N SER A 508 14.27 32.99 -8.58
CA SER A 508 14.85 32.11 -9.58
C SER A 508 13.86 30.97 -9.87
N GLY A 509 13.54 30.76 -11.15
CA GLY A 509 12.74 29.62 -11.59
C GLY A 509 13.56 28.33 -11.75
N GLN A 510 14.77 28.28 -11.21
CA GLN A 510 15.71 27.17 -11.36
C GLN A 510 15.72 26.25 -10.13
N PRO A 511 16.08 24.96 -10.29
CA PRO A 511 16.19 24.02 -9.17
C PRO A 511 17.25 24.41 -8.11
N LEU A 512 18.25 25.21 -8.50
CA LEU A 512 19.26 25.70 -7.57
C LEU A 512 18.61 26.65 -6.54
N ASN A 513 18.81 26.35 -5.25
CA ASN A 513 18.42 27.22 -4.15
C ASN A 513 19.59 28.13 -3.74
N PHE A 514 19.50 29.41 -4.08
CA PHE A 514 20.51 30.42 -3.78
C PHE A 514 20.63 30.71 -2.27
N ASN A 515 19.65 30.32 -1.47
CA ASN A 515 19.69 30.54 -0.01
C ASN A 515 20.48 29.47 0.75
N GLN A 516 20.90 28.36 0.11
CA GLN A 516 21.63 27.26 0.77
C GLN A 516 22.83 26.75 -0.03
N GLY A 517 22.78 26.84 -1.37
CA GLY A 517 23.75 26.21 -2.27
C GLY A 517 24.83 27.15 -2.84
N THR A 518 24.83 28.43 -2.45
CA THR A 518 25.82 29.39 -2.96
C THR A 518 26.68 29.94 -1.86
N LYS A 519 27.99 29.96 -2.10
CA LYS A 519 28.94 30.72 -1.29
C LYS A 519 29.04 32.12 -1.90
N LEU A 520 28.79 33.15 -1.09
CA LEU A 520 29.05 34.53 -1.49
C LEU A 520 30.56 34.72 -1.59
N GLU A 521 31.06 34.82 -2.81
CA GLU A 521 32.33 35.47 -3.10
C GLU A 521 32.07 36.97 -3.03
N LEU A 522 32.33 37.58 -1.87
CA LEU A 522 32.42 39.02 -1.77
C LEU A 522 33.77 39.39 -2.39
N GLY A 523 33.74 39.97 -3.59
CA GLY A 523 34.95 40.41 -4.29
C GLY A 523 35.79 41.31 -3.38
N SER A 524 37.12 41.12 -3.43
CA SER A 524 38.10 41.93 -2.70
C SER A 524 38.07 43.40 -3.10
#